data_AF-A0A7Y4JZX8-F1
#
_entry.id   AF-A0A7Y4JZX8-F1
#
_cell.length_a   1.000
_cell.length_b   1.000
_cell.length_c   1.000
_cell.angle_alpha   90.00
_cell.angle_beta   90.00
_cell.angle_gamma   90.00
#
_symmetry.space_group_name_H-M   'P 1'
#
loop_
_entity.id
_entity.type
_entity.pdbx_description
1 polymer ?
#
loop_
_entity_poly.entity_id
_entity_poly.type
_entity_poly.pdbx_seq_one_letter_code
_entity_poly.pdbx_strand_id
1 'polypeptide(L)'
;MFAGVERTPIVSEAVANVFRSFAPADVQLFPVSIEGEAEPYFVVNATRVVDCIDEARCREVHHSAEDDPFPEDAGEYRWIYGLRIDPAKTGDAQVLRPKKFKTAFIVSEEVKAALEAVDNLGVSFERVTGPRNAHPE
;
A
#
# COMPACT_ATOMS: atom_id res chain seq x y z
N MET A 1 14.60 -4.85 -11.00
CA MET A 1 13.96 -5.95 -10.23
C MET A 1 13.40 -5.32 -8.96
N PHE A 2 12.07 -5.31 -8.78
CA PHE A 2 11.45 -4.85 -7.54
C PHE A 2 11.46 -6.02 -6.54
N ALA A 3 12.61 -6.30 -5.92
CA ALA A 3 12.71 -7.36 -4.94
C ALA A 3 12.07 -6.91 -3.61
N GLY A 4 11.20 -7.73 -3.02
CA GLY A 4 10.62 -7.48 -1.69
C GLY A 4 9.39 -6.57 -1.65
N VAL A 5 8.71 -6.33 -2.78
CA VAL A 5 7.41 -5.62 -2.81
C VAL A 5 6.37 -6.47 -3.53
N GLU A 6 5.29 -6.77 -2.82
CA GLU A 6 4.16 -7.51 -3.37
C GLU A 6 3.04 -6.55 -3.78
N ARG A 7 2.28 -6.95 -4.80
CA ARG A 7 1.11 -6.21 -5.33
C ARG A 7 1.41 -4.73 -5.63
N THR A 8 2.57 -4.45 -6.21
CA THR A 8 2.93 -3.08 -6.60
C THR A 8 1.97 -2.55 -7.65
N PRO A 9 1.32 -1.39 -7.42
CA PRO A 9 0.35 -0.85 -8.36
C PRO A 9 0.97 -0.52 -9.71
N ILE A 10 0.28 -0.92 -10.78
CA ILE A 10 0.49 -0.41 -12.14
C ILE A 10 -0.68 0.52 -12.44
N VAL A 11 -0.38 1.75 -12.84
CA VAL A 11 -1.38 2.81 -12.92
C VAL A 11 -1.30 3.54 -14.25
N SER A 12 -2.42 4.12 -14.68
CA SER A 12 -2.48 5.02 -15.84
C SER A 12 -1.72 6.32 -15.56
N GLU A 13 -1.47 7.10 -16.60
CA GLU A 13 -0.83 8.41 -16.46
C GLU A 13 -1.60 9.38 -15.55
N ALA A 14 -2.94 9.39 -15.62
CA ALA A 14 -3.77 10.26 -14.78
C ALA A 14 -3.54 9.99 -13.28
N VAL A 15 -3.46 8.71 -12.90
CA VAL A 15 -3.18 8.29 -11.52
C VAL A 15 -1.72 8.55 -11.15
N ALA A 16 -0.78 8.32 -12.07
CA ALA A 16 0.62 8.67 -11.86
C ALA A 16 0.80 10.17 -11.55
N ASN A 17 0.02 11.04 -12.21
CA ASN A 17 0.05 12.48 -11.97
C ASN A 17 -0.46 12.89 -10.58
N VAL A 18 -1.41 12.13 -10.00
CA VAL A 18 -1.80 12.32 -8.59
C VAL A 18 -0.59 12.11 -7.69
N PHE A 19 0.13 11.00 -7.84
CA PHE A 19 1.31 10.73 -7.03
C PHE A 19 2.43 11.76 -7.23
N ARG A 20 2.64 12.25 -8.46
CA ARG A 20 3.60 13.34 -8.73
C ARG A 20 3.24 14.64 -7.99
N SER A 21 1.96 14.92 -7.86
CA SER A 21 1.47 16.19 -7.30
C SER A 21 1.44 16.15 -5.77
N PHE A 22 0.96 15.05 -5.20
CA PHE A 22 0.65 14.95 -3.77
C PHE A 22 1.70 14.18 -2.95
N ALA A 23 2.49 13.31 -3.57
CA ALA A 23 3.47 12.48 -2.87
C ALA A 23 4.83 12.32 -3.59
N PRO A 24 5.40 13.37 -4.21
CA PRO A 24 6.61 13.22 -5.04
C PRO A 24 7.84 12.72 -4.28
N ALA A 25 7.91 12.95 -2.96
CA ALA A 25 9.01 12.49 -2.12
C ALA A 25 8.88 11.02 -1.69
N ASP A 26 7.65 10.49 -1.71
CA ASP A 26 7.33 9.17 -1.17
C ASP A 26 7.13 8.11 -2.26
N VAL A 27 7.16 8.49 -3.54
CA VAL A 27 7.00 7.57 -4.67
C VAL A 27 8.08 7.72 -5.73
N GLN A 28 8.39 6.61 -6.39
CA GLN A 28 9.07 6.56 -7.68
C GLN A 28 8.10 6.00 -8.71
N LEU A 29 8.06 6.64 -9.88
CA LEU A 29 7.20 6.24 -10.98
C LEU A 29 8.05 5.75 -12.14
N PHE A 30 7.91 4.47 -12.47
CA PHE A 30 8.67 3.85 -13.54
C PHE A 30 7.76 3.64 -14.76
N PRO A 31 8.03 4.29 -15.90
CA PRO A 31 7.23 4.09 -17.10
C PRO A 31 7.36 2.64 -17.58
N VAL A 32 6.25 2.06 -17.99
CA VAL A 32 6.16 0.70 -18.53
C VAL A 32 5.21 0.69 -19.73
N SER A 33 5.44 -0.25 -20.65
CA SER A 33 4.55 -0.54 -21.77
C SER A 33 3.75 -1.81 -21.46
N ILE A 34 2.44 -1.78 -21.73
CA ILE A 34 1.56 -2.94 -21.61
C ILE A 34 1.19 -3.38 -23.03
N GLU A 35 1.34 -4.67 -23.32
CA GLU A 35 0.97 -5.22 -24.63
C GLU A 35 -0.53 -5.02 -24.88
N GLY A 36 -0.88 -4.48 -26.05
CA GLY A 36 -2.27 -4.19 -26.42
C GLY A 36 -2.77 -2.80 -25.98
N GLU A 37 -2.01 -2.08 -25.16
CA GLU A 37 -2.35 -0.73 -24.71
C GLU A 37 -1.46 0.31 -25.40
N ALA A 38 -2.08 1.35 -25.97
CA ALA A 38 -1.35 2.45 -26.60
C ALA A 38 -0.90 3.54 -25.61
N GLU A 39 -1.63 3.67 -24.50
CA GLU A 39 -1.40 4.70 -23.48
C GLU A 39 -0.24 4.31 -22.54
N PRO A 40 0.49 5.30 -21.98
CA PRO A 40 1.58 5.03 -21.04
C PRO A 40 1.04 4.60 -19.67
N TYR A 41 1.69 3.57 -19.10
CA TYR A 41 1.44 3.10 -17.74
C TYR A 41 2.70 3.25 -16.88
N PHE A 42 2.50 3.24 -15.56
CA PHE A 42 3.57 3.43 -14.59
C PHE A 42 3.48 2.42 -13.46
N VAL A 43 4.60 1.83 -13.10
CA VAL A 43 4.74 1.13 -11.81
C VAL A 43 4.96 2.18 -10.73
N VAL A 44 4.15 2.11 -9.66
CA VAL A 44 4.24 3.02 -8.51
C VAL A 44 4.99 2.32 -7.38
N ASN A 45 6.25 2.72 -7.16
CA ASN A 45 7.04 2.23 -6.04
C ASN A 45 6.99 3.22 -4.87
N ALA A 46 6.46 2.81 -3.73
CA ALA A 46 6.57 3.60 -2.50
C ALA A 46 8.00 3.50 -1.94
N THR A 47 8.60 4.63 -1.59
CA THR A 47 9.98 4.69 -1.08
C THR A 47 10.05 4.63 0.44
N ARG A 48 8.93 4.93 1.14
CA ARG A 48 8.83 4.91 2.60
C ARG A 48 8.39 3.51 3.08
N VAL A 49 9.27 2.85 3.82
CA VAL A 49 8.97 1.59 4.52
C VAL A 49 8.95 1.85 6.03
N VAL A 50 7.80 1.61 6.67
CA VAL A 50 7.56 2.03 8.06
C VAL A 50 7.06 0.86 8.91
N ASP A 51 7.65 0.67 10.10
CA ASP A 51 7.19 -0.32 11.09
C ASP A 51 6.02 0.25 11.92
N CYS A 52 4.85 0.33 11.29
CA CYS A 52 3.67 1.03 11.81
C CYS A 52 2.49 0.13 12.16
N ILE A 53 2.56 -1.20 11.99
CA ILE A 53 1.42 -2.08 12.24
C ILE A 53 1.06 -2.11 13.72
N ASP A 54 -0.22 -1.94 14.03
CA ASP A 54 -0.79 -2.06 15.36
C ASP A 54 -1.53 -3.40 15.45
N GLU A 55 -0.75 -4.45 15.69
CA GLU A 55 -1.23 -5.84 15.69
C GLU A 55 -2.38 -6.06 16.68
N ALA A 56 -2.34 -5.38 17.84
CA ALA A 56 -3.38 -5.46 18.86
C ALA A 56 -4.74 -4.92 18.39
N ARG A 57 -4.76 -4.07 17.36
CA ARG A 57 -5.99 -3.50 16.79
C ARG A 57 -6.40 -4.15 15.47
N CYS A 58 -5.54 -4.94 14.84
CA CYS A 58 -5.90 -5.75 13.68
C CYS A 58 -7.03 -6.73 14.03
N ARG A 59 -7.86 -7.10 13.05
CA ARG A 59 -8.97 -8.06 13.29
C ARG A 59 -8.42 -9.47 13.50
N GLU A 60 -7.50 -9.89 12.65
CA GLU A 60 -6.90 -11.21 12.68
C GLU A 60 -5.54 -11.15 12.00
N VAL A 61 -4.56 -11.82 12.58
CA VAL A 61 -3.17 -11.82 12.13
C VAL A 61 -2.68 -13.26 12.07
N HIS A 62 -2.23 -13.65 10.87
CA HIS A 62 -1.58 -14.93 10.63
C HIS A 62 -0.10 -14.66 10.36
N HIS A 63 0.75 -15.19 11.22
CA HIS A 63 2.19 -15.18 11.04
C HIS A 63 2.61 -16.37 10.16
N SER A 64 3.68 -16.20 9.39
CA SER A 64 4.34 -17.34 8.74
C SER A 64 4.88 -18.28 9.82
N ALA A 65 4.81 -19.60 9.57
CA ALA A 65 5.30 -20.57 10.54
C ALA A 65 6.83 -20.48 10.67
N GLU A 66 7.38 -20.85 11.84
CA GLU A 66 8.84 -20.94 12.01
C GLU A 66 9.46 -22.01 11.09
N ASP A 67 8.67 -23.02 10.73
CA ASP A 67 9.06 -24.12 9.84
C ASP A 67 8.77 -23.84 8.36
N ASP A 68 8.45 -22.58 8.00
CA ASP A 68 8.16 -22.22 6.61
C ASP A 68 9.42 -22.43 5.74
N PRO A 69 9.31 -23.09 4.56
CA PRO A 69 10.44 -23.33 3.67
C PRO A 69 11.15 -22.05 3.19
N PHE A 70 10.57 -20.86 3.42
CA PHE A 70 11.16 -19.56 3.14
C PHE A 70 11.60 -18.87 4.45
N PRO A 71 12.86 -19.08 4.90
CA PRO A 71 13.36 -18.53 6.17
C PRO A 71 13.43 -16.99 6.19
N GLU A 72 13.41 -16.33 5.03
CA GLU A 72 13.27 -14.87 4.92
C GLU A 72 11.94 -14.34 5.46
N ASP A 73 10.90 -15.18 5.52
CA ASP A 73 9.54 -14.82 5.94
C ASP A 73 9.23 -15.26 7.39
N ALA A 74 10.18 -15.87 8.09
CA ALA A 74 10.01 -16.32 9.46
C ALA A 74 9.73 -15.12 10.40
N GLY A 75 8.54 -15.09 11.00
CA GLY A 75 8.06 -13.98 11.82
C GLY A 75 7.54 -12.77 11.04
N GLU A 76 7.42 -12.86 9.70
CA GLU A 76 6.66 -11.91 8.88
C GLU A 76 5.15 -12.24 8.89
N TYR A 77 4.34 -11.24 8.53
CA TYR A 77 2.90 -11.41 8.44
C TYR A 77 2.56 -12.13 7.15
N ARG A 78 2.06 -13.37 7.25
CA ARG A 78 1.51 -14.09 6.11
C ARG A 78 0.24 -13.39 5.63
N TRP A 79 -0.73 -13.19 6.53
CA TRP A 79 -2.01 -12.56 6.19
C TRP A 79 -2.51 -11.70 7.36
N ILE A 80 -3.05 -10.51 7.05
CA ILE A 80 -3.72 -9.65 8.02
C ILE A 80 -5.12 -9.34 7.50
N TYR A 81 -6.13 -9.61 8.32
CA TYR A 81 -7.48 -9.13 8.08
C TYR A 81 -7.76 -7.89 8.93
N GLY A 82 -8.40 -6.88 8.33
CA GLY A 82 -8.74 -5.64 9.02
C GLY A 82 -7.49 -4.92 9.54
N LEU A 83 -6.53 -4.66 8.64
CA LEU A 83 -5.24 -4.05 8.96
C LEU A 83 -5.43 -2.74 9.73
N ARG A 84 -4.66 -2.59 10.82
CA ARG A 84 -4.55 -1.33 11.58
C ARG A 84 -3.11 -0.91 11.72
N ILE A 85 -2.89 0.39 11.66
CA ILE A 85 -1.60 1.01 11.89
C ILE A 85 -1.68 1.99 13.06
N ASP A 86 -0.53 2.24 13.69
CA ASP A 86 -0.31 3.33 14.63
C ASP A 86 0.09 4.60 13.86
N PRO A 87 -0.81 5.61 13.73
CA PRO A 87 -0.51 6.83 13.00
C PRO A 87 0.64 7.63 13.60
N ALA A 88 0.95 7.45 14.90
CA ALA A 88 2.07 8.15 15.53
C ALA A 88 3.43 7.69 14.96
N LYS A 89 3.48 6.51 14.32
CA LYS A 89 4.70 5.95 13.72
C LYS A 89 4.88 6.31 12.24
N THR A 90 3.87 6.90 11.58
CA THR A 90 3.93 7.18 10.13
C THR A 90 4.67 8.46 9.79
N GLY A 91 4.90 9.34 10.78
CA GLY A 91 5.53 10.63 10.55
C GLY A 91 4.73 11.47 9.55
N ASP A 92 5.42 12.02 8.57
CA ASP A 92 4.87 12.87 7.50
C ASP A 92 4.54 12.13 6.19
N ALA A 93 4.71 10.80 6.17
CA ALA A 93 4.57 10.01 4.95
C ALA A 93 3.15 10.10 4.36
N GLN A 94 3.05 10.52 3.10
CA GLN A 94 1.83 10.54 2.30
C GLN A 94 1.56 9.20 1.64
N VAL A 95 2.63 8.44 1.34
CA VAL A 95 2.56 7.09 0.80
C VAL A 95 3.59 6.22 1.51
N LEU A 96 3.20 5.03 1.96
CA LEU A 96 4.11 4.11 2.63
C LEU A 96 3.74 2.64 2.42
N ARG A 97 4.72 1.77 2.67
CA ARG A 97 4.50 0.34 2.87
C ARG A 97 4.85 -0.08 4.30
N PRO A 98 4.03 -0.92 4.95
CA PRO A 98 4.41 -1.51 6.22
C PRO A 98 5.65 -2.40 6.09
N LYS A 99 6.57 -2.31 7.06
CA LYS A 99 7.83 -3.07 7.05
C LYS A 99 7.65 -4.58 7.00
N LYS A 100 6.65 -5.11 7.73
CA LYS A 100 6.45 -6.56 7.94
C LYS A 100 5.28 -7.15 7.14
N PHE A 101 4.55 -6.33 6.39
CA PHE A 101 3.40 -6.76 5.57
C PHE A 101 3.46 -6.09 4.20
N LYS A 102 4.26 -6.69 3.31
CA LYS A 102 4.65 -6.13 2.00
C LYS A 102 3.49 -6.05 0.99
N THR A 103 2.36 -6.67 1.29
CA THR A 103 1.13 -6.64 0.46
C THR A 103 0.42 -5.28 0.53
N ALA A 104 0.50 -4.57 1.65
CA ALA A 104 -0.21 -3.31 1.84
C ALA A 104 0.50 -2.13 1.17
N PHE A 105 -0.29 -1.25 0.57
CA PHE A 105 0.12 0.05 0.02
C PHE A 105 -0.79 1.11 0.64
N ILE A 106 -0.25 1.95 1.50
CA ILE A 106 -1.02 2.89 2.33
C ILE A 106 -0.80 4.29 1.82
N VAL A 107 -1.90 5.03 1.66
CA VAL A 107 -1.90 6.43 1.25
C VAL A 107 -2.59 7.28 2.32
N SER A 108 -2.21 8.55 2.43
CA SER A 108 -2.90 9.53 3.26
C SER A 108 -4.32 9.79 2.73
N GLU A 109 -5.17 10.41 3.56
CA GLU A 109 -6.53 10.79 3.13
C GLU A 109 -6.49 11.83 2.00
N GLU A 110 -5.48 12.71 1.97
CA GLU A 110 -5.32 13.71 0.90
C GLU A 110 -5.00 13.04 -0.44
N VAL A 111 -4.05 12.10 -0.46
CA VAL A 111 -3.72 11.32 -1.66
C VAL A 111 -4.92 10.46 -2.07
N LYS A 112 -5.61 9.82 -1.12
CA LYS A 112 -6.85 9.06 -1.39
C LYS A 112 -7.90 9.92 -2.07
N ALA A 113 -8.19 11.11 -1.53
CA ALA A 113 -9.20 12.00 -2.11
C ALA A 113 -8.84 12.44 -3.53
N ALA A 114 -7.57 12.72 -3.79
CA ALA A 114 -7.09 13.05 -5.13
C ALA A 114 -7.17 11.86 -6.10
N LEU A 115 -6.92 10.63 -5.61
CA LEU A 115 -7.10 9.41 -6.39
C LEU A 115 -8.59 9.19 -6.72
N GLU A 116 -9.48 9.31 -5.74
CA GLU A 116 -10.93 9.15 -5.93
C GLU A 116 -11.54 10.16 -6.90
N ALA A 117 -10.88 11.30 -7.14
CA ALA A 117 -11.28 12.29 -8.14
C ALA A 117 -10.92 11.88 -9.59
N VAL A 118 -10.13 10.82 -9.78
CA VAL A 118 -9.82 10.27 -11.10
C VAL A 118 -10.90 9.27 -11.52
N ASP A 119 -11.55 9.53 -12.66
CA ASP A 119 -12.53 8.61 -13.22
C ASP A 119 -11.93 7.23 -13.54
N ASN A 120 -12.75 6.17 -13.42
CA ASN A 120 -12.39 4.79 -13.76
C ASN A 120 -11.17 4.21 -13.02
N LEU A 121 -10.92 4.65 -11.78
CA LEU A 121 -9.79 4.18 -10.99
C LEU A 121 -9.85 2.67 -10.65
N GLY A 122 -11.05 2.12 -10.45
CA GLY A 122 -11.26 0.69 -10.16
C GLY A 122 -10.67 0.21 -8.82
N VAL A 123 -10.31 1.10 -7.91
CA VAL A 123 -9.75 0.75 -6.59
C VAL A 123 -10.80 0.80 -5.49
N SER A 124 -10.52 0.10 -4.39
CA SER A 124 -11.24 0.26 -3.13
C SER A 124 -10.23 0.64 -2.04
N PHE A 125 -10.65 1.50 -1.13
CA PHE A 125 -9.84 1.92 0.01
C PHE A 125 -10.42 1.35 1.30
N GLU A 126 -9.55 0.72 2.10
CA GLU A 126 -9.87 0.36 3.47
C GLU A 126 -9.20 1.35 4.43
N ARG A 127 -9.99 1.91 5.35
CA ARG A 127 -9.44 2.78 6.40
C ARG A 127 -8.68 1.92 7.42
N VAL A 128 -7.39 2.19 7.57
CA VAL A 128 -6.47 1.50 8.51
C VAL A 128 -6.18 2.27 9.81
N THR A 129 -6.77 3.46 9.97
CA THR A 129 -6.63 4.30 11.18
C THR A 129 -8.00 4.53 11.85
N GLY A 130 -7.98 5.02 13.10
CA GLY A 130 -9.21 5.30 13.86
C GLY A 130 -9.97 4.06 14.35
N PRO A 131 -11.12 4.25 15.03
CA PRO A 131 -11.93 3.14 15.52
C PRO A 131 -12.53 2.35 14.34
N ARG A 132 -12.67 1.04 14.52
CA ARG A 132 -13.35 0.19 13.54
C ARG A 132 -14.83 0.57 13.52
N ASN A 133 -15.30 1.11 12.39
CA ASN A 133 -16.74 1.22 12.16
C ASN A 133 -17.30 -0.20 12.13
N ALA A 134 -18.15 -0.53 13.10
CA ALA A 134 -18.71 -1.85 13.27
C ALA A 134 -19.89 -2.09 12.31
N HIS A 135 -19.75 -1.84 11.01
CA HIS A 135 -20.74 -2.24 10.00
C HIS A 135 -20.11 -2.33 8.60
N PRO A 136 -20.13 -3.52 7.97
CA PRO A 136 -20.20 -3.65 6.53
C PRO A 136 -21.67 -3.81 6.10
N GLU A 137 -22.08 -3.07 5.08
CA GLU A 137 -23.14 -3.52 4.16
C GLU A 137 -22.52 -4.46 3.12
#